data_AF-A0A1H8GHN0-F1
#
_entry.id   AF-A0A1H8GHN0-F1
#
_cell.length_a   1.000
_cell.length_b   1.000
_cell.length_c   1.000
_cell.angle_alpha   90.00
_cell.angle_beta   90.00
_cell.angle_gamma   90.00
#
_symmetry.space_group_name_H-M   'P 1'
#
loop_
_entity.id
_entity.type
_entity.pdbx_description
1 polymer ?
#
loop_
_entity_poly.entity_id
_entity_poly.type
_entity_poly.pdbx_seq_one_letter_code
_entity_poly.pdbx_strand_id
1 'polypeptide(L)'
;MKVLFIIGNGFDLSHGLHTCYNDFKEYLYETDSVLYDLLKNKMSDFLWSNFEEDLGYLDFSDEISYYYREIEDGFDSYSAVNNMVVTLYECRKIMESMNYFVKKWIKTIDTSKAIKRKRFFDLIKNNECYFLSFNYTDTLEKKYNIRRVCHIHGNLKGKLILGHGEKYIHTKECNIKDYTDNYATFSELIEMQNNIDFIHNILKKDVYSLLKKIENFLSN
;
A
#
# COMPACT_ATOMS: atom_id res chain seq x y z
N MET A 1 -24.75 25.38 10.89
CA MET A 1 -23.83 25.55 9.75
C MET A 1 -23.46 24.17 9.23
N LYS A 2 -23.29 24.02 7.91
CA LYS A 2 -22.71 22.79 7.33
C LYS A 2 -21.19 22.91 7.35
N VAL A 3 -20.51 21.87 7.83
CA VAL A 3 -19.04 21.87 7.94
C VAL A 3 -18.50 20.59 7.32
N LEU A 4 -17.53 20.74 6.41
CA LEU A 4 -16.78 19.63 5.84
C LEU A 4 -15.47 19.48 6.60
N PHE A 5 -15.21 18.27 7.09
CA PHE A 5 -13.95 17.87 7.69
C PHE A 5 -13.22 16.93 6.75
N ILE A 6 -11.92 17.15 6.60
CA ILE A 6 -11.01 16.23 5.93
C ILE A 6 -10.05 15.71 7.00
N ILE A 7 -10.05 14.40 7.23
CA ILE A 7 -9.23 13.78 8.26
C ILE A 7 -8.38 12.66 7.68
N GLY A 8 -7.21 12.46 8.26
CA GLY A 8 -6.31 11.35 7.95
C GLY A 8 -5.79 10.69 9.23
N ASN A 9 -4.75 9.87 9.10
CA ASN A 9 -4.34 8.95 10.16
C ASN A 9 -4.03 9.64 11.50
N GLY A 10 -3.56 10.89 11.45
CA GLY A 10 -3.37 11.73 12.63
C GLY A 10 -4.62 11.87 13.52
N PHE A 11 -5.82 11.73 12.96
CA PHE A 11 -7.04 11.63 13.75
C PHE A 11 -7.02 10.41 14.67
N ASP A 12 -6.83 9.20 14.14
CA ASP A 12 -6.81 7.97 14.93
C ASP A 12 -5.66 7.95 15.94
N LEU A 13 -4.46 8.39 15.52
CA LEU A 13 -3.30 8.54 16.40
C LEU A 13 -3.59 9.51 17.54
N SER A 14 -4.20 10.66 17.24
CA SER A 14 -4.64 11.59 18.27
C SER A 14 -5.72 11.01 19.16
N HIS A 15 -6.39 9.91 18.81
CA HIS A 15 -7.33 9.18 19.68
C HIS A 15 -6.70 7.97 20.38
N GLY A 16 -5.36 7.82 20.30
CA GLY A 16 -4.64 6.74 20.96
C GLY A 16 -4.80 5.38 20.28
N LEU A 17 -5.15 5.36 19.00
CA LEU A 17 -5.16 4.13 18.21
C LEU A 17 -3.81 3.94 17.51
N HIS A 18 -3.39 2.68 17.39
CA HIS A 18 -2.17 2.25 16.70
C HIS A 18 -2.51 1.93 15.24
N THR A 19 -2.53 2.97 14.41
CA THR A 19 -2.98 2.92 13.01
C THR A 19 -1.96 3.50 12.03
N CYS A 20 -0.72 3.79 12.45
CA CYS A 20 0.33 4.15 11.50
C CYS A 20 0.90 2.92 10.79
N TYR A 21 1.61 3.12 9.68
CA TYR A 21 2.19 2.01 8.94
C TYR A 21 3.33 1.32 9.69
N ASN A 22 3.95 1.95 10.70
CA ASN A 22 4.84 1.21 11.60
C ASN A 22 4.09 0.18 12.47
N ASP A 23 2.87 0.50 12.91
CA ASP A 23 2.03 -0.49 13.62
C ASP A 23 1.62 -1.63 12.66
N PHE A 24 1.43 -1.34 11.37
CA PHE A 24 1.21 -2.37 10.34
C PHE A 24 2.45 -3.24 10.11
N LYS A 25 3.64 -2.63 10.07
CA LYS A 25 4.93 -3.33 10.00
C LYS A 25 5.09 -4.32 11.15
N GLU A 26 4.84 -3.87 12.38
CA GLU A 26 4.89 -4.71 13.58
C GLU A 26 3.87 -5.86 13.49
N TYR A 27 2.65 -5.58 13.03
CA TYR A 27 1.66 -6.62 12.77
C TYR A 27 2.14 -7.67 11.77
N LEU A 28 2.80 -7.26 10.68
CA LEU A 28 3.35 -8.21 9.70
C LEU A 28 4.48 -9.05 10.30
N TYR A 29 5.38 -8.44 11.07
CA TYR A 29 6.45 -9.18 11.76
C TYR A 29 5.91 -10.32 12.63
N GLU A 30 4.80 -10.09 13.34
CA GLU A 30 4.18 -11.08 14.22
C GLU A 30 3.33 -12.13 13.48
N THR A 31 2.77 -11.79 12.31
CA THR A 31 1.75 -12.63 11.66
C THR A 31 2.20 -13.30 10.36
N ASP A 32 3.20 -12.73 9.69
CA ASP A 32 3.77 -13.24 8.44
C ASP A 32 5.23 -12.74 8.31
N SER A 33 6.15 -13.43 8.98
CA SER A 33 7.57 -13.08 8.99
C SER A 33 8.19 -13.14 7.60
N VAL A 34 7.70 -14.03 6.73
CA VAL A 34 8.16 -14.15 5.34
C VAL A 34 7.82 -12.89 4.57
N LEU A 35 6.57 -12.45 4.66
CA LEU A 35 6.15 -11.21 4.03
C LEU A 35 6.88 -9.99 4.61
N TYR A 36 7.04 -9.95 5.93
CA TYR A 36 7.79 -8.90 6.60
C TYR A 36 9.24 -8.82 6.10
N ASP A 37 9.97 -9.93 6.08
CA ASP A 37 11.37 -9.96 5.67
C ASP A 37 11.52 -9.56 4.20
N LEU A 38 10.59 -10.00 3.34
CA LEU A 38 10.55 -9.59 1.94
C LEU A 38 10.32 -8.10 1.82
N LEU A 39 9.29 -7.54 2.47
CA LEU A 39 9.05 -6.10 2.46
C LEU A 39 10.22 -5.32 3.05
N LYS A 40 10.85 -5.78 4.13
CA LYS A 40 11.99 -5.12 4.75
C LYS A 40 13.23 -5.10 3.84
N ASN A 41 13.47 -6.19 3.11
CA ASN A 41 14.59 -6.26 2.16
C ASN A 41 14.36 -5.37 0.94
N LYS A 42 13.10 -5.24 0.48
CA LYS A 42 12.73 -4.35 -0.65
C LYS A 42 12.58 -2.90 -0.22
N MET A 43 12.12 -2.71 1.00
CA MET A 43 11.73 -1.43 1.55
C MET A 43 12.60 -1.14 2.79
N SER A 44 13.66 -0.35 2.62
CA SER A 44 14.43 0.27 3.71
C SER A 44 13.54 0.74 4.87
N ASP A 45 14.08 0.72 6.09
CA ASP A 45 13.33 1.10 7.31
C ASP A 45 12.74 2.53 7.25
N PHE A 46 13.29 3.42 6.41
CA PHE A 46 12.78 4.77 6.18
C PHE A 46 11.51 4.82 5.32
N LEU A 47 11.17 3.76 4.59
CA LEU A 47 10.04 3.77 3.64
C LEU A 47 8.67 3.57 4.32
N TRP A 48 8.62 3.21 5.61
CA TRP A 48 7.31 3.08 6.29
C TRP A 48 6.65 4.44 6.59
N SER A 49 7.42 5.53 6.66
CA SER A 49 6.86 6.88 6.83
C SER A 49 6.17 7.41 5.57
N ASN A 50 6.62 6.99 4.39
CA ASN A 50 6.07 7.36 3.08
C ASN A 50 5.52 6.13 2.34
N PHE A 51 5.09 5.11 3.09
CA PHE A 51 4.80 3.77 2.59
C PHE A 51 3.98 3.72 1.29
N GLU A 52 2.90 4.50 1.21
CA GLU A 52 2.08 4.53 -0.01
C GLU A 52 2.80 5.17 -1.19
N GLU A 53 3.63 6.20 -1.02
CA GLU A 53 4.40 6.81 -2.10
C GLU A 53 5.50 5.85 -2.58
N ASP A 54 6.20 5.23 -1.64
CA ASP A 54 7.32 4.33 -1.89
C ASP A 54 6.91 3.06 -2.64
N LEU A 55 5.69 2.56 -2.41
CA LEU A 55 5.12 1.48 -3.22
C LEU A 55 5.05 1.80 -4.72
N GLY A 56 4.93 3.09 -5.07
CA GLY A 56 4.93 3.54 -6.47
C GLY A 56 6.30 3.48 -7.14
N TYR A 57 7.37 3.43 -6.34
CA TYR A 57 8.76 3.52 -6.78
C TYR A 57 9.58 2.25 -6.49
N LEU A 58 8.92 1.10 -6.29
CA LEU A 58 9.61 -0.17 -6.09
C LEU A 58 10.52 -0.49 -7.28
N ASP A 59 11.83 -0.57 -7.04
CA ASP A 59 12.81 -0.96 -8.04
C ASP A 59 13.23 -2.42 -7.83
N PHE A 60 13.52 -3.12 -8.93
CA PHE A 60 14.00 -4.50 -8.96
C PHE A 60 15.37 -4.65 -9.63
N SER A 61 16.05 -3.53 -9.90
CA SER A 61 17.36 -3.51 -10.56
C SER A 61 18.43 -4.26 -9.78
N ASP A 62 18.43 -4.16 -8.46
CA ASP A 62 19.39 -4.82 -7.58
C ASP A 62 19.26 -6.35 -7.63
N GLU A 63 18.04 -6.88 -7.67
CA GLU A 63 17.79 -8.32 -7.78
C GLU A 63 18.20 -8.86 -9.14
N ILE A 64 17.84 -8.15 -10.20
CA ILE A 64 18.22 -8.54 -11.56
C ILE A 64 19.75 -8.51 -11.68
N SER A 65 20.39 -7.46 -11.16
CA SER A 65 21.84 -7.31 -11.15
C SER A 65 22.54 -8.38 -10.32
N TYR A 66 21.94 -8.83 -9.21
CA TYR A 66 22.46 -9.92 -8.39
C TYR A 66 22.60 -11.21 -9.21
N TYR A 67 21.52 -11.67 -9.84
CA TYR A 67 21.55 -12.89 -10.64
C TYR A 67 22.39 -12.73 -11.90
N TYR A 68 22.47 -11.52 -12.47
CA TYR A 68 23.35 -11.25 -13.60
C TYR A 68 24.82 -11.46 -13.25
N ARG A 69 25.26 -10.96 -12.08
CA ARG A 69 26.63 -11.19 -11.60
C ARG A 69 26.94 -12.67 -11.39
N GLU A 70 25.96 -13.48 -10.96
CA GLU A 70 26.15 -14.94 -10.91
C GLU A 70 26.50 -15.50 -12.30
N ILE A 71 25.86 -15.02 -13.37
CA ILE A 71 26.21 -15.44 -14.74
C ILE A 71 27.64 -15.03 -15.09
N GLU A 72 28.04 -13.79 -14.78
CA GLU A 72 29.40 -13.28 -15.05
C GLU A 72 30.48 -14.05 -14.27
N ASP A 73 30.17 -14.49 -13.05
CA ASP A 73 31.04 -15.32 -12.22
C ASP A 73 31.12 -16.79 -12.68
N GLY A 74 30.44 -17.13 -13.79
CA GLY A 74 30.50 -18.44 -14.43
C GLY A 74 29.47 -19.46 -13.92
N PHE A 75 28.45 -19.01 -13.20
CA PHE A 75 27.30 -19.85 -12.84
C PHE A 75 26.41 -20.11 -14.07
N ASP A 76 25.55 -21.13 -13.95
CA ASP A 76 24.64 -21.54 -15.02
C ASP A 76 23.61 -20.44 -15.35
N SER A 77 23.65 -19.94 -16.59
CA SER A 77 22.81 -18.83 -17.03
C SER A 77 21.33 -19.17 -17.03
N TYR A 78 20.97 -20.42 -17.35
CA TYR A 78 19.58 -20.88 -17.31
C TYR A 78 19.02 -20.81 -15.90
N SER A 79 19.76 -21.34 -14.91
CA SER A 79 19.36 -21.30 -13.50
C SER A 79 19.25 -19.86 -12.98
N ALA A 80 20.21 -18.99 -13.31
CA ALA A 80 20.19 -17.59 -12.90
C ALA A 80 18.98 -16.83 -13.48
N VAL A 81 18.71 -16.96 -14.78
CA VAL A 81 17.53 -16.34 -15.42
C VAL A 81 16.23 -16.88 -14.83
N ASN A 82 16.12 -18.20 -14.62
CA ASN A 82 14.95 -18.78 -13.98
C ASN A 82 14.75 -18.22 -12.55
N ASN A 83 15.83 -18.03 -11.79
CA ASN A 83 15.76 -17.43 -10.46
C ASN A 83 15.31 -15.95 -10.49
N MET A 84 15.71 -15.18 -11.51
CA MET A 84 15.19 -13.82 -11.72
C MET A 84 13.67 -13.83 -11.92
N VAL A 85 13.16 -14.69 -12.82
CA VAL A 85 11.72 -14.84 -13.11
C VAL A 85 10.95 -15.22 -11.84
N VAL A 86 11.41 -16.24 -11.13
CA VAL A 86 10.79 -16.72 -9.89
C VAL A 86 10.77 -15.62 -8.83
N THR A 87 11.87 -14.88 -8.66
CA THR A 87 11.95 -13.78 -7.68
C THR A 87 10.93 -12.69 -7.96
N LEU A 88 10.81 -12.25 -9.22
CA LEU A 88 9.83 -11.25 -9.63
C LEU A 88 8.39 -11.76 -9.45
N TYR A 89 8.15 -13.04 -9.74
CA TYR A 89 6.85 -13.67 -9.54
C TYR A 89 6.44 -13.73 -8.06
N GLU A 90 7.37 -14.06 -7.15
CA GLU A 90 7.10 -14.03 -5.71
C GLU A 90 6.84 -12.60 -5.22
N CYS A 91 7.60 -11.60 -5.70
CA CYS A 91 7.33 -10.19 -5.42
C CYS A 91 5.92 -9.77 -5.87
N ARG A 92 5.48 -10.26 -7.02
CA ARG A 92 4.12 -10.03 -7.53
C ARG A 92 3.05 -10.59 -6.60
N LYS A 93 3.18 -11.85 -6.15
CA LYS A 93 2.20 -12.47 -5.23
C LYS A 93 2.07 -11.69 -3.93
N ILE A 94 3.20 -11.20 -3.43
CA ILE A 94 3.25 -10.37 -2.23
C ILE A 94 2.42 -9.10 -2.44
N MET A 95 2.67 -8.36 -3.53
CA MET A 95 1.95 -7.12 -3.83
C MET A 95 0.45 -7.35 -4.01
N GLU A 96 0.06 -8.47 -4.62
CA GLU A 96 -1.34 -8.88 -4.76
C GLU A 96 -2.01 -9.11 -3.39
N SER A 97 -1.26 -9.60 -2.40
CA SER A 97 -1.76 -9.89 -1.05
C SER A 97 -1.85 -8.66 -0.12
N MET A 98 -1.25 -7.51 -0.48
CA MET A 98 -1.13 -6.35 0.41
C MET A 98 -2.46 -5.85 1.00
N ASN A 99 -3.48 -5.69 0.16
CA ASN A 99 -4.81 -5.25 0.60
C ASN A 99 -5.47 -6.25 1.58
N TYR A 100 -5.15 -7.54 1.46
CA TYR A 100 -5.63 -8.56 2.38
C TYR A 100 -4.98 -8.43 3.77
N PHE A 101 -3.67 -8.20 3.83
CA PHE A 101 -2.95 -7.99 5.09
C PHE A 101 -3.37 -6.70 5.78
N VAL A 102 -3.51 -5.59 5.05
CA VAL A 102 -4.08 -4.34 5.62
C VAL A 102 -5.47 -4.61 6.18
N LYS A 103 -6.32 -5.35 5.47
CA LYS A 103 -7.65 -5.68 5.97
C LYS A 103 -7.63 -6.52 7.24
N LYS A 104 -6.71 -7.48 7.35
CA LYS A 104 -6.56 -8.26 8.58
C LYS A 104 -6.04 -7.41 9.73
N TRP A 105 -5.05 -6.56 9.49
CA TRP A 105 -4.52 -5.63 10.48
C TRP A 105 -5.59 -4.67 10.98
N ILE A 106 -6.31 -3.97 10.10
CA ILE A 106 -7.37 -3.04 10.52
C ILE A 106 -8.48 -3.74 11.33
N LYS A 107 -8.73 -5.04 11.12
CA LYS A 107 -9.68 -5.82 11.93
C LYS A 107 -9.22 -6.02 13.38
N THR A 108 -7.93 -5.95 13.68
CA THR A 108 -7.43 -6.09 15.07
C THR A 108 -7.63 -4.81 15.88
N ILE A 109 -7.92 -3.69 15.21
CA ILE A 109 -8.02 -2.37 15.83
C ILE A 109 -9.42 -2.16 16.44
N ASP A 110 -9.49 -2.17 17.76
CA ASP A 110 -10.73 -1.89 18.51
C ASP A 110 -10.94 -0.39 18.69
N THR A 111 -11.68 0.21 17.75
CA THR A 111 -12.03 1.64 17.76
C THR A 111 -12.92 2.07 18.94
N SER A 112 -13.54 1.15 19.68
CA SER A 112 -14.32 1.50 20.87
C SER A 112 -13.44 2.06 22.00
N LYS A 113 -12.18 1.61 22.04
CA LYS A 113 -11.14 2.02 23.01
C LYS A 113 -10.55 3.40 22.70
N ALA A 114 -10.84 3.99 21.53
CA ALA A 114 -10.38 5.32 21.15
C ALA A 114 -10.68 6.37 22.24
N ILE A 115 -9.73 7.23 22.55
CA ILE A 115 -9.85 8.28 23.56
C ILE A 115 -10.71 9.42 23.00
N LYS A 116 -11.89 9.66 23.58
CA LYS A 116 -12.77 10.75 23.14
C LYS A 116 -12.13 12.10 23.40
N ARG A 117 -12.01 12.94 22.38
CA ARG A 117 -11.43 14.29 22.46
C ARG A 117 -12.54 15.32 22.66
N LYS A 118 -12.60 15.92 23.86
CA LYS A 118 -13.63 16.90 24.24
C LYS A 118 -13.71 18.08 23.26
N ARG A 119 -12.56 18.69 22.92
CA ARG A 119 -12.51 19.82 21.98
C ARG A 119 -13.12 19.47 20.62
N PHE A 120 -12.81 18.29 20.09
CA PHE A 120 -13.37 17.82 18.83
C PHE A 120 -14.88 17.58 18.96
N PHE A 121 -15.33 16.93 20.04
CA PHE A 121 -16.76 16.74 20.31
C PHE A 121 -17.53 18.08 20.38
N ASP A 122 -16.99 19.06 21.10
CA ASP A 122 -17.59 20.39 21.23
C ASP A 122 -17.69 21.13 19.90
N LEU A 123 -16.74 20.90 18.99
CA LEU A 123 -16.74 21.46 17.63
C LEU A 123 -17.86 20.88 16.75
N ILE A 124 -18.13 19.57 16.88
CA ILE A 124 -19.06 18.87 15.98
C ILE A 124 -20.50 18.81 16.50
N LYS A 125 -20.73 18.85 17.82
CA LYS A 125 -22.03 18.53 18.45
C LYS A 125 -23.21 19.39 17.99
N ASN A 126 -22.95 20.62 17.56
CA ASN A 126 -23.98 21.59 17.15
C ASN A 126 -23.95 21.88 15.64
N ASN A 127 -23.17 21.11 14.87
CA ASN A 127 -22.97 21.34 13.45
C ASN A 127 -23.40 20.13 12.63
N GLU A 128 -23.93 20.41 11.45
CA GLU A 128 -24.18 19.38 10.46
C GLU A 128 -22.83 19.07 9.76
N CYS A 129 -22.19 17.99 10.18
CA CYS A 129 -20.82 17.69 9.79
C CYS A 129 -20.77 16.57 8.74
N TYR A 130 -19.93 16.77 7.73
CA TYR A 130 -19.58 15.80 6.71
C TYR A 130 -18.08 15.48 6.85
N PHE A 131 -17.71 14.21 6.69
CA PHE A 131 -16.33 13.78 6.84
C PHE A 131 -15.83 13.08 5.58
N LEU A 132 -14.74 13.59 5.02
CA LEU A 132 -13.87 12.82 4.13
C LEU A 132 -12.77 12.23 4.99
N SER A 133 -12.72 10.90 5.08
CA SER A 133 -11.75 10.19 5.88
C SER A 133 -10.79 9.40 5.00
N PHE A 134 -9.49 9.64 5.18
CA PHE A 134 -8.44 8.79 4.62
C PHE A 134 -8.15 7.57 5.52
N ASN A 135 -8.76 7.48 6.70
CA ASN A 135 -8.58 6.36 7.62
C ASN A 135 -9.44 5.16 7.21
N TYR A 136 -8.88 3.98 7.43
CA TYR A 136 -9.57 2.71 7.22
C TYR A 136 -10.51 2.31 8.37
N THR A 137 -10.32 2.90 9.56
CA THR A 137 -11.07 2.59 10.78
C THR A 137 -12.42 3.30 10.81
N ASP A 138 -13.33 2.83 11.67
CA ASP A 138 -14.65 3.42 11.91
C ASP A 138 -14.72 4.26 13.20
N THR A 139 -13.61 4.94 13.56
CA THR A 139 -13.49 5.72 14.81
C THR A 139 -14.54 6.83 14.92
N LEU A 140 -14.82 7.55 13.83
CA LEU A 140 -15.84 8.59 13.79
C LEU A 140 -17.23 7.99 14.08
N GLU A 141 -17.55 6.86 13.46
CA GLU A 141 -18.84 6.21 13.57
C GLU A 141 -19.03 5.60 14.97
N LYS A 142 -18.05 4.83 15.48
CA LYS A 142 -18.18 4.17 16.78
C LYS A 142 -18.05 5.13 17.95
N LYS A 143 -17.10 6.07 17.92
CA LYS A 143 -16.80 6.93 19.08
C LYS A 143 -17.66 8.19 19.15
N TYR A 144 -18.05 8.72 17.99
CA TYR A 144 -18.78 9.98 17.89
C TYR A 144 -20.19 9.82 17.30
N ASN A 145 -20.61 8.60 16.92
CA ASN A 145 -21.91 8.32 16.30
C ASN A 145 -22.17 9.15 15.03
N ILE A 146 -21.10 9.44 14.28
CA ILE A 146 -21.17 10.21 13.05
C ILE A 146 -21.48 9.26 11.90
N ARG A 147 -22.57 9.49 11.16
CA ARG A 147 -22.98 8.61 10.05
C ARG A 147 -22.53 9.11 8.67
N ARG A 148 -22.25 10.40 8.53
CA ARG A 148 -21.90 11.03 7.24
C ARG A 148 -20.38 11.05 7.05
N VAL A 149 -19.83 9.86 6.84
CA VAL A 149 -18.41 9.64 6.63
C VAL A 149 -18.19 8.96 5.27
N CYS A 150 -17.40 9.59 4.41
CA CYS A 150 -16.88 8.98 3.20
C CYS A 150 -15.44 8.54 3.45
N HIS A 151 -15.24 7.23 3.61
CA HIS A 151 -13.90 6.65 3.66
C HIS A 151 -13.34 6.57 2.25
N ILE A 152 -12.41 7.46 1.90
CA ILE A 152 -11.86 7.55 0.55
C ILE A 152 -11.25 6.20 0.15
N HIS A 153 -10.36 5.68 0.98
CA HIS A 153 -9.72 4.37 0.79
C HIS A 153 -10.56 3.16 1.26
N GLY A 154 -11.83 3.39 1.60
CA GLY A 154 -12.73 2.37 2.13
C GLY A 154 -12.48 2.02 3.59
N ASN A 155 -13.29 1.11 4.12
CA ASN A 155 -13.22 0.62 5.51
C ASN A 155 -13.60 -0.88 5.56
N LEU A 156 -13.66 -1.46 6.76
CA LEU A 156 -13.96 -2.89 6.93
C LEU A 156 -15.35 -3.35 6.44
N LYS A 157 -16.30 -2.42 6.25
CA LYS A 157 -17.62 -2.74 5.68
C LYS A 157 -17.55 -2.90 4.15
N GLY A 158 -16.49 -2.41 3.52
CA GLY A 158 -16.30 -2.47 2.08
C GLY A 158 -14.92 -3.02 1.66
N LYS A 159 -14.46 -2.57 0.50
CA LYS A 159 -13.12 -2.84 -0.01
C LYS A 159 -12.16 -1.79 0.55
N LEU A 160 -11.02 -2.24 1.10
CA LEU A 160 -9.90 -1.36 1.42
C LEU A 160 -9.05 -1.13 0.16
N ILE A 161 -8.50 0.07 0.05
CA ILE A 161 -7.68 0.51 -1.07
C ILE A 161 -6.38 1.06 -0.49
N LEU A 162 -5.40 0.18 -0.27
CA LEU A 162 -4.01 0.55 -0.09
C LEU A 162 -3.38 0.82 -1.46
N GLY A 163 -2.53 1.84 -1.55
CA GLY A 163 -1.75 2.05 -2.77
C GLY A 163 -1.29 3.47 -3.03
N HIS A 164 -0.77 3.71 -4.23
CA HIS A 164 -0.17 4.99 -4.62
C HIS A 164 -0.97 5.72 -5.71
N GLY A 165 -0.75 7.04 -5.80
CA GLY A 165 -1.26 7.89 -6.88
C GLY A 165 -0.26 8.10 -8.03
N GLU A 166 0.97 7.59 -7.86
CA GLU A 166 2.05 7.87 -8.80
C GLU A 166 1.73 7.35 -10.21
N LYS A 167 1.99 8.20 -11.20
CA LYS A 167 2.10 7.70 -12.57
C LYS A 167 3.37 6.88 -12.58
N TYR A 168 3.27 5.62 -13.01
CA TYR A 168 4.44 4.84 -13.35
C TYR A 168 5.21 5.61 -14.43
N ILE A 169 6.20 6.37 -13.97
CA ILE A 169 7.25 6.88 -14.81
C ILE A 169 8.17 5.68 -14.89
N HIS A 170 8.41 5.16 -16.10
CA HIS A 170 9.59 4.32 -16.35
C HIS A 170 10.81 5.19 -16.01
N THR A 171 11.12 5.33 -14.72
CA THR A 171 12.29 6.06 -14.25
C THR A 171 13.46 5.17 -14.55
N LYS A 172 14.00 5.22 -15.78
CA LYS A 172 15.36 4.86 -16.20
C LYS A 172 16.05 3.54 -15.75
N GLU A 173 15.51 2.72 -14.88
CA GLU A 173 16.21 1.68 -14.11
C GLU A 173 15.15 0.58 -13.95
N CYS A 174 15.06 -0.50 -14.73
CA CYS A 174 16.00 -1.52 -15.13
C CYS A 174 15.53 -2.00 -16.51
N ASN A 175 16.21 -1.63 -17.60
CA ASN A 175 15.90 -2.27 -18.87
C ASN A 175 16.39 -3.71 -18.75
N ILE A 176 15.49 -4.65 -18.45
CA ILE A 176 15.84 -6.07 -18.23
C ILE A 176 16.73 -6.59 -19.36
N LYS A 177 16.51 -6.10 -20.59
CA LYS A 177 17.35 -6.42 -21.74
C LYS A 177 18.82 -6.07 -21.53
N ASP A 178 19.14 -4.95 -20.89
CA ASP A 178 20.53 -4.54 -20.64
C ASP A 178 21.27 -5.56 -19.75
N TYR A 179 20.54 -6.28 -18.89
CA TYR A 179 21.11 -7.28 -17.99
C TYR A 179 21.09 -8.67 -18.59
N THR A 180 20.05 -9.07 -19.33
CA THR A 180 19.90 -10.48 -19.71
C THR A 180 20.05 -10.73 -21.20
N ASP A 181 20.48 -9.72 -21.98
CA ASP A 181 20.74 -9.92 -23.41
C ASP A 181 21.77 -11.03 -23.59
N ASN A 182 21.49 -11.93 -24.54
CA ASN A 182 22.25 -13.15 -24.85
C ASN A 182 22.08 -14.34 -23.89
N TYR A 183 21.44 -14.18 -22.73
CA TYR A 183 21.24 -15.27 -21.76
C TYR A 183 19.77 -15.70 -21.63
N ALA A 184 18.84 -14.75 -21.69
CA ALA A 184 17.41 -15.01 -21.56
C ALA A 184 16.73 -15.22 -22.92
N THR A 185 15.75 -16.12 -22.95
CA THR A 185 14.82 -16.26 -24.06
C THR A 185 13.87 -15.07 -24.11
N PHE A 186 13.27 -14.84 -25.29
CA PHE A 186 12.24 -13.83 -25.45
C PHE A 186 11.03 -14.04 -24.52
N SER A 187 10.70 -15.30 -24.21
CA SER A 187 9.60 -15.64 -23.30
C SER A 187 9.90 -15.21 -21.87
N GLU A 188 11.11 -15.48 -21.37
CA GLU A 188 11.52 -15.09 -20.01
C GLU A 188 11.59 -13.57 -19.86
N LEU A 189 12.12 -12.87 -20.87
CA LEU A 189 12.11 -11.40 -20.93
C LEU A 189 10.71 -10.81 -20.79
N ILE A 190 9.74 -11.37 -21.53
CA ILE A 190 8.34 -10.96 -21.43
C ILE A 190 7.77 -11.26 -20.05
N GLU A 191 8.06 -12.42 -19.49
CA GLU A 191 7.54 -12.82 -18.18
C GLU A 191 8.06 -11.91 -17.06
N MET A 192 9.36 -11.60 -17.05
CA MET A 192 9.96 -10.66 -16.10
C MET A 192 9.31 -9.27 -16.21
N GLN A 193 9.18 -8.73 -17.43
CA GLN A 193 8.55 -7.43 -17.64
C GLN A 193 7.09 -7.41 -17.18
N ASN A 194 6.32 -8.46 -17.49
CA ASN A 194 4.93 -8.59 -17.06
C ASN A 194 4.80 -8.62 -15.53
N ASN A 195 5.72 -9.26 -14.82
CA ASN A 195 5.71 -9.28 -13.36
C ASN A 195 6.01 -7.88 -12.78
N ILE A 196 7.00 -7.16 -13.31
CA ILE A 196 7.32 -5.78 -12.90
C ILE A 196 6.12 -4.86 -13.16
N ASP A 197 5.57 -4.88 -14.38
CA ASP A 197 4.43 -4.05 -14.75
C ASP A 197 3.21 -4.35 -13.86
N PHE A 198 2.97 -5.62 -13.54
CA PHE A 198 1.90 -6.00 -12.62
C PHE A 198 2.11 -5.41 -11.23
N ILE A 199 3.33 -5.51 -10.68
CA ILE A 199 3.68 -4.98 -9.35
C ILE A 199 3.37 -3.48 -9.27
N HIS A 200 3.79 -2.69 -10.26
CA HIS A 200 3.54 -1.24 -10.27
C HIS A 200 2.08 -0.86 -10.49
N ASN A 201 1.27 -1.74 -11.10
CA ASN A 201 -0.13 -1.42 -11.42
C ASN A 201 -1.12 -1.96 -10.39
N ILE A 202 -0.82 -3.05 -9.68
CA ILE A 202 -1.79 -3.73 -8.80
C ILE A 202 -2.22 -2.85 -7.60
N LEU A 203 -1.32 -1.99 -7.10
CA LEU A 203 -1.60 -1.03 -6.02
C LEU A 203 -1.77 0.41 -6.53
N LYS A 204 -1.90 0.62 -7.83
CA LYS A 204 -2.20 1.94 -8.36
C LYS A 204 -3.66 2.30 -8.09
N LYS A 205 -3.89 3.41 -7.40
CA LYS A 205 -5.24 3.87 -7.07
C LYS A 205 -5.94 4.39 -8.32
N ASP A 206 -7.20 3.97 -8.50
CA ASP A 206 -8.11 4.60 -9.47
C ASP A 206 -8.60 5.94 -8.92
N VAL A 207 -7.78 6.97 -9.11
CA VAL A 207 -8.03 8.34 -8.62
C VAL A 207 -9.34 8.89 -9.19
N TYR A 208 -9.68 8.57 -10.44
CA TYR A 208 -10.91 9.07 -11.07
C TYR A 208 -12.16 8.51 -10.39
N SER A 209 -12.20 7.20 -10.14
CA SER A 209 -13.30 6.58 -9.39
C SER A 209 -13.40 7.10 -7.95
N LEU A 210 -12.26 7.38 -7.31
CA LEU A 210 -12.22 7.99 -5.97
C LEU A 210 -12.78 9.42 -5.96
N LEU A 211 -12.44 10.24 -6.96
CA LEU A 211 -12.99 11.59 -7.11
C LEU A 211 -14.50 11.56 -7.33
N LYS A 212 -14.98 10.70 -8.24
CA LYS A 212 -16.42 10.53 -8.50
C LYS A 212 -17.18 10.10 -7.24
N LYS A 213 -16.58 9.24 -6.41
CA LYS A 213 -17.13 8.85 -5.10
C LYS A 213 -17.24 10.03 -4.15
N ILE A 214 -16.24 10.92 -4.11
CA ILE A 214 -16.27 12.14 -3.31
C ILE A 214 -17.36 13.10 -3.82
N GLU A 215 -17.44 13.33 -5.13
CA GLU A 215 -18.47 14.18 -5.75
C GLU A 215 -19.89 13.70 -5.41
N ASN A 216 -20.13 12.40 -5.54
CA ASN A 216 -21.41 11.79 -5.17
C ASN A 216 -21.72 11.98 -3.68
N PHE A 217 -20.73 11.83 -2.80
CA PHE A 217 -20.93 12.04 -1.37
C PHE A 217 -21.26 13.50 -1.02
N LEU A 218 -20.59 14.47 -1.65
CA LEU A 218 -20.79 15.90 -1.39
C LEU A 218 -22.10 16.44 -1.99
N SER A 219 -22.64 15.76 -3.00
CA SER A 219 -23.91 16.13 -3.65
C SER A 219 -25.16 15.67 -2.86
N ASN A 220 -24.99 14.83 -1.84
CA ASN A 220 -26.06 14.29 -0.98
C ASN A 220 -26.13 15.00 0.39
#